data_AF-A0A8I1D9S8-F1
#
_entry.id   AF-A0A8I1D9S8-F1
#
_cell.length_a   1.000
_cell.length_b   1.000
_cell.length_c   1.000
_cell.angle_alpha   90.00
_cell.angle_beta   90.00
_cell.angle_gamma   90.00
#
_symmetry.space_group_name_H-M   'P 1'
#
loop_
_entity.id
_entity.type
_entity.pdbx_description
1 polymer ?
#
loop_
_entity_poly.entity_id
_entity_poly.type
_entity_poly.pdbx_seq_one_letter_code
_entity_poly.pdbx_strand_id
1 'polypeptide(L)' 'MLMPREVATMFGVTAKTIARWAAAGKFGSITTIGGHRRYWKTEIEMLLRASQDPRADTSS' A
#
# COMPACT_ATOMS: atom_id res chain seq x y z
N MET A 1 0.05 5.76 10.98
CA MET A 1 0.95 5.05 10.04
C MET A 1 0.74 3.56 10.18
N LEU A 2 0.65 2.83 9.07
CA LEU A 2 0.46 1.37 9.05
C LEU A 2 1.81 0.65 8.96
N MET A 3 1.88 -0.55 9.55
CA MET A 3 2.97 -1.49 9.42
C MET A 3 2.85 -2.32 8.13
N PRO A 4 3.95 -2.92 7.63
CA PRO A 4 3.91 -3.79 6.46
C PRO A 4 2.91 -4.94 6.58
N ARG A 5 2.76 -5.51 7.77
CA ARG A 5 1.80 -6.60 8.03
C ARG A 5 0.35 -6.13 7.93
N GLU A 6 0.02 -4.96 8.47
CA GLU A 6 -1.34 -4.41 8.41
C GLU A 6 -1.76 -4.14 6.96
N VAL A 7 -0.88 -3.49 6.19
CA VAL A 7 -1.10 -3.25 4.75
C VAL A 7 -1.24 -4.57 3.99
N ALA A 8 -0.39 -5.55 4.28
CA ALA A 8 -0.43 -6.86 3.66
C ALA A 8 -1.77 -7.57 3.89
N THR A 9 -2.29 -7.53 5.13
CA THR A 9 -3.63 -8.06 5.46
C THR A 9 -4.73 -7.36 4.67
N MET A 10 -4.68 -6.03 4.53
CA MET A 10 -5.71 -5.29 3.79
C MET A 10 -5.73 -5.64 2.29
N PHE A 11 -4.56 -5.85 1.68
CA PHE A 11 -4.44 -6.24 0.27
C PHE A 11 -4.54 -7.75 0.05
N GLY A 12 -4.61 -8.57 1.10
CA GLY A 12 -4.60 -10.03 0.98
C GLY A 12 -3.28 -10.61 0.42
N VAL A 13 -2.15 -9.91 0.64
CA VAL A 13 -0.82 -10.31 0.14
C VAL A 13 0.16 -10.50 1.28
N THR A 14 1.43 -10.79 0.97
CA THR A 14 2.50 -10.88 1.98
C THR A 14 3.15 -9.51 2.24
N ALA A 15 3.74 -9.33 3.42
CA ALA A 15 4.53 -8.13 3.72
C ALA A 15 5.73 -7.93 2.78
N LYS A 16 6.30 -9.03 2.24
CA LYS A 16 7.36 -8.98 1.22
C LYS A 16 6.85 -8.37 -0.09
N THR A 17 5.61 -8.68 -0.47
CA THR A 17 4.94 -8.08 -1.63
C THR A 17 4.78 -6.57 -1.43
N ILE A 18 4.29 -6.15 -0.26
CA ILE A 18 4.16 -4.72 0.08
C ILE A 18 5.51 -4.00 0.02
N ALA A 19 6.58 -4.60 0.58
CA ALA A 19 7.92 -4.01 0.52
C ALA A 19 8.43 -3.86 -0.92
N ARG A 20 8.13 -4.82 -1.80
CA ARG A 20 8.48 -4.73 -3.23
C ARG A 20 7.71 -3.63 -3.95
N TRP A 21 6.42 -3.47 -3.69
CA TRP A 21 5.62 -2.39 -4.26
C TRP A 21 6.11 -1.00 -3.82
N ALA A 22 6.43 -0.85 -2.54
CA ALA A 22 7.02 0.38 -2.02
C ALA A 22 8.39 0.67 -2.64
N ALA A 23 9.25 -0.35 -2.78
CA ALA A 23 10.53 -0.21 -3.47
C ALA A 23 10.38 0.13 -4.97
N ALA A 24 9.29 -0.31 -5.60
CA ALA A 24 8.93 0.02 -6.97
C ALA A 24 8.18 1.37 -7.10
N GLY A 25 8.03 2.15 -6.01
CA GLY A 25 7.41 3.46 -6.04
C GLY A 25 5.90 3.46 -6.24
N LYS A 26 5.21 2.34 -5.99
CA LYS A 26 3.75 2.24 -6.17
C LYS A 26 2.95 3.06 -5.15
N PHE A 27 3.56 3.39 -4.01
CA PHE A 27 3.02 4.26 -2.97
C PHE A 27 4.15 4.75 -2.06
N GLY A 28 3.89 5.84 -1.35
CA GLY A 28 4.80 6.43 -0.38
C GLY A 28 5.14 5.47 0.77
N SER A 29 6.39 5.52 1.22
CA SER A 29 6.81 4.83 2.44
C SER A 29 7.80 5.68 3.23
N ILE A 30 7.68 5.66 4.56
CA ILE A 30 8.63 6.27 5.48
C ILE A 30 9.41 5.15 6.15
N THR A 31 10.72 5.32 6.28
CA THR A 31 11.58 4.40 7.02
C THR A 31 11.88 5.02 8.39
N THR A 32 11.63 4.28 9.46
CA THR A 32 12.03 4.71 10.80
C THR A 32 13.56 4.65 10.95
N ILE A 33 14.10 5.30 11.99
CA ILE A 33 15.54 5.24 12.32
C ILE A 33 16.02 3.79 12.47
N GLY A 34 15.17 2.87 12.93
CA GLY A 34 15.47 1.43 13.04
C GLY A 34 15.27 0.61 11.76
N GLY A 35 15.03 1.24 10.60
CA GLY A 35 14.93 0.55 9.31
C GLY A 35 13.55 -0.06 8.99
N HIS A 36 12.56 0.10 9.87
CA HIS A 36 11.21 -0.41 9.62
C HIS A 36 10.40 0.55 8.75
N ARG A 37 9.69 0.01 7.76
CA ARG A 37 8.81 0.79 6.87
C ARG A 37 7.47 1.09 7.53
N ARG A 38 6.93 2.26 7.20
CA ARG A 38 5.62 2.77 7.60
C ARG A 38 4.90 3.36 6.40
N TYR A 39 3.58 3.18 6.37
CA TYR A 39 2.74 3.60 5.25
C TYR A 39 1.61 4.52 5.69
N TRP A 40 1.23 5.45 4.81
CA TRP A 40 0.19 6.42 5.09
C TRP A 40 -1.17 5.74 4.96
N LYS A 41 -1.96 5.76 6.04
CA LYS A 41 -3.25 5.05 6.08
C LYS A 41 -4.18 5.53 4.95
N THR A 42 -4.26 6.85 4.76
CA THR A 42 -5.09 7.49 3.74
C THR A 42 -4.70 7.05 2.32
N GLU A 43 -3.42 7.00 2.00
CA GLU A 43 -2.92 6.57 0.69
C GLU A 43 -3.25 5.08 0.43
N ILE A 44 -3.04 4.22 1.43
CA ILE A 44 -3.37 2.79 1.33
C ILE A 44 -4.87 2.57 1.16
N GLU A 45 -5.72 3.30 1.89
CA GLU A 45 -7.18 3.23 1.76
C GLU A 45 -7.66 3.69 0.38
N MET A 46 -7.06 4.77 -0.17
CA MET A 46 -7.36 5.22 -1.54
C MET A 46 -7.02 4.15 -2.58
N LEU A 47 -5.87 3.50 -2.45
CA LEU A 47 -5.43 2.44 -3.37
C LEU A 47 -6.30 1.19 -3.27
N LEU A 48 -6.72 0.80 -2.06
CA LEU A 48 -7.67 -0.29 -1.86
C LEU A 48 -8.98 0.02 -2.56
N ARG A 49 -9.52 1.21 -2.36
CA ARG A 49 -10.77 1.64 -3.02
C ARG A 49 -10.64 1.62 -4.55
N ALA A 50 -9.55 2.15 -5.09
CA ALA A 50 -9.28 2.13 -6.53
C ALA A 50 -9.16 0.69 -7.07
N SER A 51 -8.57 -0.22 -6.30
CA SER A 51 -8.40 -1.63 -6.70
C SER A 51 -9.70 -2.44 -6.64
N GLN A 52 -10.70 -1.99 -5.89
CA GLN A 52 -12.01 -2.65 -5.75
C GLN A 52 -13.06 -2.12 -6.73
N ASP A 53 -12.79 -1.02 -7.44
CA ASP A 53 -13.71 -0.45 -8.43
C ASP A 53 -13.24 -0.72 -9.87
N PRO A 54 -13.62 -1.87 -10.47
CA PRO A 54 -13.28 -2.18 -11.86
C PRO A 54 -14.04 -1.29 -12.88
N ARG A 55 -14.94 -0.40 -12.43
CA ARG A 55 -15.69 0.52 -13.31
C ARG A 55 -15.08 1.92 -13.37
N ALA A 56 -14.04 2.21 -12.57
CA ALA A 56 -13.35 3.49 -12.57
C ALA A 56 -12.57 3.77 -13.87
N ASP A 57 -12.28 2.73 -14.68
CA ASP A 57 -11.53 2.84 -15.94
C ASP A 57 -12.41 2.97 -17.20
N THR A 58 -13.75 2.95 -17.09
CA THR A 58 -14.67 3.09 -18.25
C THR A 58 -15.34 4.46 -18.24
N SER A 59 -14.56 5.53 -18.40
CA SER A 59 -15.03 6.85 -18.83
C SER A 59 -13.84 7.73 -19.25
N SER A 60 -13.28 7.48 -20.43
CA SER A 60 -12.59 8.47 -21.28
C SER A 60 -12.49 7.94 -22.70
#